data_AF-A0A7Y2BGU9-F1
#
_entry.id   AF-A0A7Y2BGU9-F1
#
_cell.length_a   1.000
_cell.length_b   1.000
_cell.length_c   1.000
_cell.angle_alpha   90.00
_cell.angle_beta   90.00
_cell.angle_gamma   90.00
#
_symmetry.space_group_name_H-M   'P 1'
#
loop_
_entity.id
_entity.type
_entity.pdbx_description
1 polymer ?
#
loop_
_entity_poly.entity_id
_entity_poly.type
_entity_poly.pdbx_seq_one_letter_code
_entity_poly.pdbx_strand_id
1 'polypeptide(L)'
;DREGDLPPWYTILRVYRRLEAQGRIRGGRFVAGFAGEQYALPEAVTALRKVRRQGKTGELVSISAADPLNLVGIIAPGHRVPATPKNRILLRDGVPIAFREGSETHFLEDPSDQRWALSKALGRQPVPPAVRAYLGNRP
;
A
#
# COMPACT_ATOMS: atom_id res chain seq x y z
N ASP A 1 2.59 0.19 21.86
CA ASP A 1 1.33 0.93 21.67
C ASP A 1 0.39 0.21 20.73
N ARG A 2 -0.60 -0.47 21.29
CA ARG A 2 -1.88 -0.74 20.59
C ARG A 2 -2.81 0.36 21.08
N GLU A 3 -3.48 1.06 20.16
CA GLU A 3 -4.45 2.10 20.47
C GLU A 3 -5.48 1.57 21.48
N GLY A 4 -5.29 1.89 22.76
CA GLY A 4 -6.00 1.24 23.88
C GLY A 4 -7.45 1.69 24.03
N ASP A 5 -7.80 2.84 23.43
CA ASP A 5 -9.07 3.53 23.67
C ASP A 5 -10.06 3.44 22.49
N LEU A 6 -9.82 2.51 21.55
CA LEU A 6 -10.78 2.33 20.45
C LEU A 6 -12.03 1.57 20.93
N PRO A 7 -13.23 1.99 20.49
CA PRO A 7 -14.45 1.27 20.81
C PRO A 7 -14.39 -0.16 20.25
N PRO A 8 -15.01 -1.13 20.93
CA PRO A 8 -15.05 -2.50 20.43
C PRO A 8 -15.62 -2.58 19.01
N TRP A 9 -15.08 -3.48 18.19
CA TRP A 9 -15.47 -3.62 16.78
C TRP A 9 -16.98 -3.78 16.57
N TYR A 10 -17.66 -4.52 17.45
CA TYR A 10 -19.12 -4.72 17.35
C TYR A 10 -19.93 -3.42 17.48
N THR A 11 -19.41 -2.42 18.19
CA THR A 11 -20.03 -1.09 18.31
C THR A 11 -19.90 -0.33 17.00
N ILE A 12 -18.72 -0.37 16.39
CA ILE A 12 -18.44 0.26 15.09
C ILE A 12 -19.28 -0.38 13.99
N LEU A 13 -19.41 -1.71 13.99
CA LEU A 13 -20.15 -2.46 12.99
C LEU A 13 -21.63 -2.04 12.88
N ARG A 14 -22.28 -1.74 14.02
CA ARG A 14 -23.67 -1.24 14.03
C ARG A 14 -23.81 0.09 13.30
N VAL A 15 -22.82 0.99 13.49
CA VAL A 15 -22.78 2.29 12.81
C VAL A 15 -22.59 2.09 11.31
N TYR A 16 -21.65 1.24 10.89
CA TYR A 16 -21.42 0.97 9.47
C TYR A 16 -22.61 0.33 8.77
N ARG A 17 -23.29 -0.64 9.39
CA ARG A 17 -24.53 -1.21 8.84
C ARG A 17 -25.63 -0.16 8.65
N ARG A 18 -25.77 0.78 9.60
CA ARG A 18 -26.72 1.89 9.46
C ARG A 18 -26.33 2.81 8.30
N LEU A 19 -25.06 3.17 8.19
CA LEU A 19 -24.57 4.02 7.11
C LEU A 19 -24.70 3.34 5.74
N GLU A 20 -24.51 2.02 5.68
CA GLU A 20 -24.73 1.23 4.48
C GLU A 20 -26.20 1.18 4.08
N ALA A 21 -27.11 0.93 5.04
CA ALA A 21 -28.55 0.96 4.80
C ALA A 21 -29.03 2.35 4.31
N GLN A 22 -28.34 3.42 4.70
CA GLN A 22 -28.55 4.79 4.20
C GLN A 22 -27.89 5.05 2.83
N GLY A 23 -27.14 4.11 2.27
CA GLY A 23 -26.41 4.25 1.01
C GLY A 23 -25.16 5.14 1.09
N ARG A 24 -24.73 5.57 2.29
CA ARG A 24 -23.59 6.48 2.49
C ARG A 24 -22.25 5.78 2.34
N ILE A 25 -22.20 4.49 2.63
CA ILE A 25 -21.05 3.62 2.45
C ILE A 25 -21.48 2.33 1.77
N ARG A 26 -20.52 1.52 1.32
CA ARG A 26 -20.73 0.17 0.81
C ARG A 26 -20.01 -0.84 1.70
N GLY A 27 -20.73 -1.85 2.18
CA GLY A 27 -20.16 -3.06 2.74
C GLY A 27 -19.82 -4.06 1.64
N GLY A 28 -18.89 -4.97 1.93
CA GLY A 28 -18.54 -6.07 1.03
C GLY A 28 -17.11 -6.56 1.18
N ARG A 29 -16.57 -7.10 0.09
CA ARG A 29 -15.18 -7.59 -0.02
C ARG A 29 -14.51 -6.93 -1.21
N PHE A 30 -13.73 -5.89 -0.96
CA PHE A 30 -13.06 -5.09 -1.99
C PHE A 30 -11.60 -5.53 -2.22
N VAL A 31 -10.93 -6.02 -1.17
CA VAL A 31 -9.54 -6.50 -1.21
C VAL A 31 -9.51 -8.00 -0.97
N ALA A 32 -8.91 -8.74 -1.92
CA ALA A 32 -8.70 -10.19 -1.79
C ALA A 32 -7.62 -10.51 -0.74
N GLY A 33 -7.68 -11.70 -0.15
CA GLY A 33 -6.70 -12.15 0.85
C GLY A 33 -6.94 -11.64 2.29
N PHE A 34 -7.83 -10.67 2.50
CA PHE A 34 -8.29 -10.30 3.85
C PHE A 34 -9.58 -11.01 4.24
N ALA A 35 -9.65 -11.41 5.51
CA ALA A 35 -10.88 -11.85 6.15
C ALA A 35 -11.69 -10.65 6.68
N GLY A 36 -12.99 -10.86 6.92
CA GLY A 36 -13.87 -9.84 7.46
C GLY A 36 -14.62 -9.00 6.42
N GLU A 37 -15.61 -8.27 6.91
CA GLU A 37 -16.40 -7.32 6.13
C GLU A 37 -15.64 -6.00 6.00
N GLN A 38 -15.62 -5.44 4.79
CA GLN A 38 -14.93 -4.19 4.48
C GLN A 38 -15.98 -3.13 4.16
N TYR A 39 -15.68 -1.89 4.53
CA TYR A 39 -16.54 -0.75 4.29
C TYR A 39 -15.75 0.37 3.61
N ALA A 40 -16.37 0.99 2.60
CA ALA A 40 -15.75 2.10 1.87
C ALA A 40 -16.82 3.08 1.38
N LEU A 41 -16.41 4.32 1.10
CA LEU A 41 -17.24 5.28 0.39
C LEU A 41 -17.55 4.75 -1.03
N PRO A 42 -18.76 4.96 -1.58
CA PRO A 42 -19.11 4.47 -2.92
C PRO A 42 -18.14 4.95 -4.02
N GLU A 43 -17.70 6.20 -3.94
CA GLU A 43 -16.71 6.81 -4.83
C GLU A 43 -15.33 6.16 -4.71
N ALA A 44 -14.92 5.73 -3.51
CA ALA A 44 -13.65 5.04 -3.30
C ALA A 44 -13.66 3.66 -3.99
N VAL A 45 -14.75 2.90 -3.88
CA VAL A 45 -14.92 1.63 -4.60
C VAL A 45 -14.87 1.84 -6.11
N THR A 46 -15.49 2.92 -6.59
CA THR A 46 -15.50 3.28 -8.01
C THR A 46 -14.10 3.66 -8.50
N ALA A 47 -13.36 4.45 -7.73
CA ALA A 47 -11.98 4.82 -8.01
C ALA A 47 -11.05 3.60 -8.06
N LEU A 48 -11.15 2.69 -7.08
CA LEU A 48 -10.37 1.44 -7.06
C LEU A 48 -10.63 0.58 -8.29
N ARG A 49 -11.91 0.45 -8.72
CA ARG A 49 -12.26 -0.28 -9.94
C ARG A 49 -11.73 0.40 -11.20
N LYS A 50 -11.69 1.74 -11.23
CA LYS A 50 -11.10 2.50 -12.34
C LYS A 50 -9.59 2.24 -12.43
N VAL A 51 -8.86 2.34 -11.32
CA VAL A 51 -7.42 2.05 -11.26
C VAL A 51 -7.14 0.61 -11.71
N ARG A 52 -7.91 -0.38 -11.25
CA ARG A 52 -7.76 -1.78 -11.68
C ARG A 52 -7.89 -1.99 -13.19
N ARG A 53 -8.65 -1.13 -13.89
CA ARG A 53 -8.84 -1.20 -15.35
C ARG A 53 -7.79 -0.43 -16.14
N GLN A 54 -6.97 0.39 -15.48
CA GLN A 54 -5.90 1.12 -16.16
C GLN A 54 -4.81 0.13 -16.59
N GLY A 55 -4.15 0.44 -17.71
CA GLY A 55 -2.97 -0.31 -18.13
C GLY A 55 -1.84 -0.13 -17.12
N LYS A 56 -1.06 -1.19 -16.90
CA LYS A 56 0.19 -1.11 -16.14
C LYS A 56 1.15 -0.18 -16.85
N THR A 57 1.81 0.70 -16.09
CA THR A 57 2.73 1.71 -16.64
C THR A 57 4.19 1.43 -16.30
N GLY A 58 4.44 0.42 -15.46
CA GLY A 58 5.75 0.17 -14.88
C GLY A 58 6.08 1.14 -13.74
N GLU A 59 5.08 1.81 -13.15
CA GLU A 59 5.31 2.82 -12.12
C GLU A 59 6.02 2.19 -10.92
N LEU A 60 7.15 2.79 -10.52
CA LEU A 60 7.94 2.36 -9.38
C LEU A 60 7.62 3.22 -8.16
N VAL A 61 7.09 2.58 -7.11
CA VAL A 61 6.80 3.22 -5.83
C VAL A 61 7.59 2.53 -4.74
N SER A 62 8.41 3.29 -4.01
CA SER A 62 9.12 2.78 -2.85
C SER A 62 8.42 3.22 -1.57
N ILE A 63 8.06 2.27 -0.71
CA ILE A 63 7.47 2.55 0.61
C ILE A 63 8.42 2.12 1.72
N SER A 64 8.27 2.73 2.90
CA SER A 64 8.92 2.20 4.11
C SER A 64 8.25 0.88 4.51
N ALA A 65 9.00 -0.07 5.04
CA ALA A 65 8.39 -1.27 5.62
C ALA A 65 7.60 -0.98 6.90
N ALA A 66 7.82 0.17 7.55
CA ALA A 66 7.01 0.65 8.67
C ALA A 66 5.66 1.27 8.23
N ASP A 67 5.45 1.45 6.93
CA ASP A 67 4.18 1.94 6.39
C ASP A 67 3.07 0.88 6.59
N PRO A 68 1.83 1.25 6.96
CA PRO A 68 0.70 0.32 7.04
C PRO A 68 0.42 -0.47 5.74
N LEU A 69 0.87 0.03 4.60
CA LEU A 69 0.80 -0.66 3.30
C LEU A 69 1.85 -1.79 3.14
N ASN A 70 2.72 -2.03 4.13
CA ASN A 70 3.55 -3.22 4.18
C ASN A 70 2.69 -4.48 4.41
N LEU A 71 2.14 -4.99 3.32
CA LEU A 71 1.30 -6.18 3.28
C LEU A 71 1.95 -7.34 2.52
N VAL A 72 3.27 -7.28 2.38
CA VAL A 72 4.10 -8.33 1.76
C VAL A 72 4.08 -9.57 2.65
N GLY A 73 3.88 -10.75 2.05
CA GLY A 73 3.69 -12.00 2.79
C GLY A 73 2.36 -12.06 3.56
N ILE A 74 1.41 -11.16 3.25
CA ILE A 74 0.02 -11.20 3.73
C ILE A 74 -0.92 -11.29 2.53
N ILE A 75 -1.00 -10.22 1.73
CA ILE A 75 -1.80 -10.20 0.49
C ILE A 75 -0.96 -10.05 -0.77
N ALA A 76 0.28 -9.58 -0.64
CA ALA A 76 1.22 -9.43 -1.74
C ALA A 76 2.30 -10.52 -1.68
N PRO A 77 2.84 -10.96 -2.84
CA PRO A 77 3.86 -12.02 -2.90
C PRO A 77 5.16 -11.59 -2.20
N GLY A 78 5.94 -12.58 -1.76
CA GLY A 78 7.20 -12.41 -1.03
C GLY A 78 7.10 -12.82 0.45
N HIS A 79 8.23 -12.82 1.15
CA HIS A 79 8.26 -13.05 2.60
C HIS A 79 7.91 -11.78 3.38
N ARG A 80 7.53 -11.94 4.65
CA ARG A 80 7.23 -10.79 5.51
C ARG A 80 8.48 -9.95 5.75
N VAL A 81 8.46 -8.71 5.29
CA VAL A 81 9.52 -7.72 5.55
C VAL A 81 9.30 -7.10 6.94
N PRO A 82 10.29 -7.12 7.84
CA PRO A 82 10.15 -6.51 9.16
C PRO A 82 9.80 -5.02 9.07
N ALA A 83 8.80 -4.59 9.84
CA ALA A 83 8.24 -3.25 9.81
C ALA A 83 9.12 -2.20 10.51
N THR A 84 10.34 -2.03 10.02
CA THR A 84 11.29 -1.03 10.52
C THR A 84 11.41 0.14 9.53
N PRO A 85 11.64 1.37 10.01
CA PRO A 85 11.76 2.54 9.11
C PRO A 85 12.90 2.45 8.10
N LYS A 86 13.97 1.71 8.42
CA LYS A 86 15.15 1.51 7.55
C LYS A 86 14.85 0.59 6.37
N ASN A 87 13.97 -0.39 6.59
CA ASN A 87 13.57 -1.34 5.58
C ASN A 87 12.62 -0.68 4.57
N ARG A 88 12.71 -1.13 3.32
CA ARG A 88 11.90 -0.59 2.22
C ARG A 88 11.38 -1.67 1.31
N ILE A 89 10.26 -1.39 0.65
CA ILE A 89 9.64 -2.25 -0.36
C ILE A 89 9.52 -1.45 -1.64
N LEU A 90 9.98 -2.00 -2.76
CA LEU A 90 9.77 -1.44 -4.08
C LEU A 90 8.62 -2.17 -4.76
N LEU A 91 7.59 -1.42 -5.11
CA LEU A 91 6.42 -1.86 -5.84
C LEU A 91 6.55 -1.42 -7.30
N ARG A 92 6.20 -2.31 -8.23
CA ARG A 92 5.95 -2.00 -9.64
C ARG A 92 4.47 -2.21 -9.93
N ASP A 93 3.76 -1.13 -10.28
CA ASP A 93 2.31 -1.13 -10.47
C ASP A 93 1.55 -1.83 -9.32
N GLY A 94 1.99 -1.61 -8.07
CA GLY A 94 1.40 -2.18 -6.86
C GLY A 94 1.86 -3.60 -6.50
N VAL A 95 2.70 -4.24 -7.31
CA VAL A 95 3.26 -5.58 -7.01
C VAL A 95 4.69 -5.43 -6.48
N PRO A 96 5.05 -6.05 -5.35
CA PRO A 96 6.43 -6.04 -4.86
C PRO A 96 7.39 -6.68 -5.86
N ILE A 97 8.56 -6.07 -6.03
CA ILE A 97 9.63 -6.60 -6.90
C ILE A 97 10.99 -6.64 -6.20
N ALA A 98 11.18 -5.86 -5.14
CA ALA A 98 12.41 -5.86 -4.35
C ALA A 98 12.18 -5.34 -2.92
N PHE A 99 13.04 -5.74 -2.01
CA PHE A 99 13.06 -5.30 -0.61
C PHE A 99 14.46 -4.86 -0.21
N ARG A 100 14.53 -3.87 0.68
CA ARG A 100 15.76 -3.52 1.38
C ARG A 100 15.61 -3.90 2.83
N GLU A 101 16.49 -4.76 3.32
CA GLU A 101 16.56 -5.19 4.71
C GLU A 101 17.94 -4.86 5.26
N GLY A 102 18.01 -3.84 6.13
CA GLY A 102 19.29 -3.25 6.52
C GLY A 102 20.05 -2.70 5.31
N SER A 103 21.23 -3.25 5.03
CA SER A 103 22.08 -2.91 3.87
C SER A 103 21.85 -3.80 2.65
N GLU A 104 21.12 -4.91 2.80
CA GLU A 104 20.94 -5.89 1.73
C GLU A 104 19.72 -5.56 0.88
N THR A 105 19.83 -5.85 -0.42
CA THR A 105 18.73 -5.72 -1.38
C THR A 105 18.38 -7.09 -1.94
N HIS A 106 17.14 -7.50 -1.72
CA HIS A 106 16.59 -8.76 -2.21
C HIS A 106 15.64 -8.46 -3.35
N PHE A 107 15.83 -9.11 -4.49
CA PHE A 107 14.91 -9.04 -5.63
C PHE A 107 14.05 -10.29 -5.66
N LEU A 108 12.76 -10.15 -5.97
CA LEU A 108 11.85 -11.29 -6.11
C LEU A 108 12.02 -12.03 -7.44
N GLU A 109 12.50 -11.32 -8.46
CA GLU A 109 12.81 -11.84 -9.79
C GLU A 109 14.20 -11.34 -10.19
N ASP A 110 14.86 -11.99 -11.16
CA ASP A 110 16.16 -11.52 -11.66
C ASP A 110 16.02 -10.12 -12.26
N PRO A 111 16.68 -9.08 -11.69
CA PRO A 111 16.58 -7.72 -12.20
C PRO A 111 17.33 -7.52 -13.53
N SER A 112 18.14 -8.49 -13.97
CA SER A 112 18.95 -8.39 -15.19
C SER A 112 19.71 -7.05 -15.22
N ASP A 113 19.69 -6.35 -16.35
CA ASP A 113 20.37 -5.07 -16.55
C ASP A 113 19.76 -3.90 -15.74
N GLN A 114 18.57 -4.08 -15.16
CA GLN A 114 17.88 -3.03 -14.41
C GLN A 114 18.34 -2.93 -12.95
N ARG A 115 19.25 -3.80 -12.49
CA ARG A 115 19.62 -3.93 -11.07
C ARG A 115 19.97 -2.61 -10.41
N TRP A 116 20.82 -1.81 -11.05
CA TRP A 116 21.23 -0.50 -10.51
C TRP A 116 20.05 0.48 -10.40
N ALA A 117 19.23 0.56 -11.45
CA ALA A 117 18.09 1.47 -11.50
C ALA A 117 17.04 1.13 -10.43
N LEU A 118 16.77 -0.16 -10.22
CA LEU A 118 15.82 -0.65 -9.22
C LEU A 118 16.34 -0.45 -7.78
N SER A 119 17.62 -0.74 -7.52
CA SER A 119 18.24 -0.45 -6.21
C SER A 119 18.19 1.05 -5.89
N LYS A 120 18.42 1.91 -6.89
CA LYS A 120 18.29 3.36 -6.74
C LYS A 120 16.84 3.79 -6.46
N ALA A 121 15.87 3.22 -7.18
CA ALA A 121 14.44 3.51 -6.97
C ALA A 121 13.95 3.06 -5.58
N LEU A 122 14.41 1.90 -5.11
CA LEU A 122 14.13 1.36 -3.78
C LEU A 122 14.67 2.28 -2.66
N GLY A 123 15.79 2.97 -2.90
CA GLY A 123 16.36 3.92 -1.94
C GLY A 123 15.64 5.26 -1.85
N ARG A 124 14.80 5.62 -2.83
CA ARG A 124 14.10 6.91 -2.87
C ARG A 124 12.86 6.89 -1.97
N GLN A 125 12.63 7.97 -1.22
CA GLN A 125 11.27 8.31 -0.82
C GLN A 125 10.55 8.93 -2.03
N PRO A 126 9.39 8.39 -2.45
CA PRO A 126 8.52 9.14 -3.34
C PRO A 126 8.07 10.38 -2.58
N VAL A 127 8.50 11.55 -3.04
CA VAL A 127 7.91 12.81 -2.58
C VAL A 127 6.48 12.83 -3.11
N PRO A 128 5.46 12.87 -2.22
CA PRO A 128 4.07 12.90 -2.64
C PRO A 128 3.84 14.07 -3.62
N PRO A 129 3.01 13.92 -4.66
CA PRO A 129 2.78 14.99 -5.63
C PRO A 129 2.34 16.32 -4.99
N ALA A 130 1.50 16.25 -3.94
CA ALA A 130 1.08 17.41 -3.16
C ALA A 130 2.26 18.11 -2.43
N VAL A 131 3.25 17.33 -2.00
CA VAL A 131 4.47 17.84 -1.35
C VAL A 131 5.48 18.36 -2.39
N ARG A 132 5.53 17.78 -3.60
CA ARG A 132 6.36 18.31 -4.71
C ARG A 132 5.95 19.72 -5.11
N ALA A 133 4.66 20.01 -5.15
CA ALA A 133 4.15 21.35 -5.44
C ALA A 133 4.61 22.39 -4.39
N TYR A 134 4.80 21.96 -3.14
CA TYR A 134 5.19 22.85 -2.03
C TYR A 134 6.71 22.99 -1.85
N LEU A 135 7.49 21.95 -2.19
CA LEU A 135 8.95 21.96 -2.02
C LEU A 135 9.69 22.77 -3.08
N GLY A 136 9.04 23.13 -4.18
CA GLY A 136 9.64 23.82 -5.32
C GLY A 136 10.68 22.94 -6.04
N ASN A 137 10.81 23.12 -7.35
CA ASN A 137 11.93 22.53 -8.10
C ASN A 137 13.22 23.22 -7.61
N ARG A 138 13.89 22.64 -6.61
CA ARG A 138 15.30 22.97 -6.38
C ARG A 138 16.16 22.03 -7.23
N PRO A 139 17.17 22.59 -7.93
CA PRO A 139 17.93 21.91 -8.97
C PRO A 139 18.69 20.68 -8.46
#